data_AF-S5VAL2-F1
#
_entry.id   AF-S5VAL2-F1
#
_cell.length_a   1.000
_cell.length_b   1.000
_cell.length_c   1.000
_cell.angle_alpha   90.00
_cell.angle_beta   90.00
_cell.angle_gamma   90.00
#
_symmetry.space_group_name_H-M   'P 1'
#
loop_
_entity.id
_entity.type
_entity.pdbx_description
1 polymer ?
#
loop_
_entity_poly.entity_id
_entity_poly.type
_entity_poly.pdbx_seq_one_letter_code
_entity_poly.pdbx_strand_id
1 'polypeptide(L)'
;MPVPTGALARLLPASGKRLTAQQRGSSDDGAALCDIRVDGDSVLIVSSERISMGDSAGHILRSRLSIQQQKSAEGDSIAYADRAAVSLVKCRGSDVQQEDISTLVKILEPARRNESAVKDLITGYTASLRKQHPCHAAS
;
A
#
# COMPACT_ATOMS: atom_id res chain seq x y z
N MET A 1 -6.43 11.52 -2.19
CA MET A 1 -7.06 10.39 -1.45
C MET A 1 -6.95 10.66 0.05
N PRO A 2 -8.01 10.54 0.85
CA PRO A 2 -7.88 10.71 2.31
C PRO A 2 -7.07 9.55 2.89
N VAL A 3 -5.91 9.87 3.48
CA VAL A 3 -5.08 8.89 4.17
C VAL A 3 -5.71 8.60 5.54
N PRO A 4 -5.79 7.33 5.99
CA PRO A 4 -6.22 6.99 7.35
C PRO A 4 -5.30 7.59 8.42
N THR A 5 -5.53 8.84 8.80
CA THR A 5 -4.62 9.64 9.66
C THR A 5 -4.39 9.02 11.02
N GLY A 6 -5.43 8.41 11.62
CA GLY A 6 -5.29 7.70 12.90
C GLY A 6 -4.40 6.46 12.83
N ALA A 7 -4.46 5.71 11.72
CA ALA A 7 -3.58 4.56 11.51
C ALA A 7 -2.15 5.01 11.21
N LEU A 8 -2.00 6.02 10.35
CA LEU A 8 -0.70 6.63 10.04
C LEU A 8 -0.03 7.15 11.31
N ALA A 9 -0.75 7.89 12.15
CA ALA A 9 -0.22 8.44 13.39
C ALA A 9 0.35 7.33 14.29
N ARG A 10 -0.31 6.17 14.41
CA ARG A 10 0.20 5.03 15.19
C ARG A 10 1.49 4.42 14.63
N LEU A 11 1.75 4.59 13.33
CA LEU A 11 2.94 4.07 12.65
C LEU A 11 4.12 5.05 12.65
N LEU A 12 3.87 6.36 12.74
CA LEU A 12 4.94 7.35 12.80
C LEU A 12 5.84 7.15 14.03
N PRO A 13 7.11 7.57 14.00
CA PRO A 13 7.96 7.58 15.19
C PRO A 13 7.34 8.37 16.36
N ALA A 14 7.80 8.12 17.58
CA ALA A 14 7.33 8.83 18.79
C ALA A 14 7.75 10.30 18.82
N SER A 15 8.87 10.62 18.17
CA SER A 15 9.44 11.95 18.07
C SER A 15 9.65 12.32 16.61
N GLY A 16 9.58 13.61 16.33
CA GLY A 16 9.80 14.16 15.00
C GLY A 16 9.20 15.55 14.90
N LYS A 17 9.86 16.46 14.19
CA LYS A 17 9.38 17.85 14.05
C LYS A 17 8.77 18.12 12.69
N ARG A 18 9.25 17.43 11.66
CA ARG A 18 8.88 17.69 10.26
C ARG A 18 8.42 16.43 9.57
N LEU A 19 7.14 16.40 9.21
CA LEU A 19 6.56 15.37 8.35
C LEU A 19 6.56 15.88 6.90
N THR A 20 7.08 15.10 5.97
CA THR A 20 7.03 15.41 4.53
C THR A 20 6.53 14.20 3.76
N ALA A 21 5.78 14.45 2.68
CA ALA A 21 5.34 13.43 1.75
C ALA A 21 5.87 13.77 0.35
N GLN A 22 6.53 12.81 -0.29
CA GLN A 22 7.01 12.95 -1.65
C GLN A 22 6.34 11.89 -2.53
N GLN A 23 5.57 12.33 -3.51
CA GLN A 23 5.02 11.46 -4.55
C GLN A 23 5.93 11.46 -5.77
N ARG A 24 6.16 10.28 -6.36
CA ARG A 24 6.79 10.09 -7.67
C ARG A 24 5.87 9.24 -8.53
N GLY A 25 5.71 9.65 -9.79
CA GLY A 25 4.81 9.01 -10.76
C GLY A 25 3.32 9.25 -10.47
N SER A 26 2.49 8.85 -11.42
CA SER A 26 1.05 8.70 -11.25
C SER A 26 0.65 7.23 -11.25
N SER A 27 -0.44 6.88 -10.57
CA SER A 27 -1.04 5.55 -10.68
C SER A 27 -1.52 5.28 -12.11
N ASP A 28 -1.79 6.33 -12.87
CA ASP A 28 -2.18 6.27 -14.28
C ASP A 28 -1.02 5.81 -15.17
N ASP A 29 0.22 6.17 -14.80
CA ASP A 29 1.46 5.81 -15.52
C ASP A 29 1.94 4.37 -15.20
N GLY A 30 1.12 3.59 -14.49
CA GLY A 30 1.39 2.20 -14.15
C GLY A 30 2.25 1.98 -12.89
N ALA A 31 2.86 3.03 -12.32
CA ALA A 31 3.53 2.97 -11.03
C ALA A 31 3.53 4.31 -10.28
N ALA A 32 3.00 4.32 -9.06
CA ALA A 32 3.08 5.45 -8.13
C ALA A 32 3.88 5.06 -6.89
N LEU A 33 4.71 5.98 -6.39
CA LEU A 33 5.42 5.84 -5.13
C LEU A 33 5.19 7.07 -4.26
N CYS A 34 4.70 6.85 -3.03
CA CYS A 34 4.60 7.85 -1.99
C CYS A 34 5.57 7.50 -0.86
N ASP A 35 6.53 8.39 -0.62
CA ASP A 35 7.53 8.28 0.44
C ASP A 35 7.21 9.31 1.53
N ILE A 36 6.92 8.83 2.73
CA ILE A 36 6.68 9.66 3.91
C ILE A 36 7.95 9.68 4.73
N ARG A 37 8.42 10.89 5.02
CA ARG A 37 9.62 11.13 5.82
C ARG A 37 9.30 11.89 7.09
N VAL A 38 9.98 11.52 8.18
CA VAL A 38 10.00 12.25 9.45
C VAL A 38 11.42 12.75 9.68
N ASP A 39 11.58 14.05 9.83
CA ASP A 39 12.88 14.72 9.98
C ASP A 39 13.91 14.46 8.87
N GLY A 40 13.46 13.90 7.74
CA GLY A 40 14.31 13.54 6.60
C GLY A 40 14.46 12.03 6.41
N ASP A 41 14.13 11.22 7.41
CA ASP A 41 14.19 9.76 7.34
C ASP A 41 12.91 9.18 6.75
N SER A 42 13.02 8.34 5.73
CA SER A 42 11.89 7.59 5.16
C SER A 42 11.36 6.59 6.19
N VAL A 43 10.12 6.79 6.61
CA VAL A 43 9.45 5.97 7.63
C VAL A 43 8.35 5.10 7.04
N LEU A 44 7.80 5.49 5.89
CA LEU A 44 6.72 4.76 5.24
C LEU A 44 6.80 4.94 3.74
N ILE A 45 6.76 3.83 3.01
CA ILE A 45 6.69 3.80 1.55
C ILE A 45 5.38 3.14 1.14
N VAL A 46 4.60 3.81 0.30
CA VAL A 46 3.48 3.22 -0.43
C VAL A 46 3.88 3.15 -1.89
N SER A 47 3.83 1.96 -2.49
CA SER A 47 4.00 1.80 -3.92
C SER A 47 2.76 1.15 -4.51
N SER A 48 2.22 1.72 -5.57
CA SER A 48 1.10 1.18 -6.31
C SER A 48 1.55 0.87 -7.73
N GLU A 49 1.16 -0.28 -8.27
CA GLU A 49 1.52 -0.68 -9.62
C GLU A 49 0.44 -1.54 -10.27
N ARG A 50 0.43 -1.55 -11.61
CA ARG A 50 -0.32 -2.54 -12.39
C ARG A 50 0.45 -3.84 -12.42
N ILE A 51 -0.24 -4.94 -12.12
CA ILE A 51 0.34 -6.28 -12.11
C ILE A 51 -0.44 -7.20 -13.06
N SER A 52 0.27 -8.16 -13.64
CA SER A 52 -0.37 -9.22 -14.43
C SER A 52 -1.27 -10.09 -13.55
N MET A 53 -2.30 -10.65 -14.16
CA MET A 53 -3.21 -11.59 -13.51
C MET A 53 -2.47 -12.77 -12.85
N GLY A 54 -2.96 -13.19 -11.67
CA GLY A 54 -2.58 -14.45 -11.03
C GLY A 54 -1.84 -14.28 -9.71
N ASP A 55 -1.26 -13.11 -9.47
CA ASP A 55 -0.63 -12.80 -8.20
C ASP A 55 -1.66 -12.55 -7.10
N SER A 56 -1.43 -13.14 -5.93
CA SER A 56 -2.19 -12.85 -4.71
C SER A 56 -1.44 -11.84 -3.83
N ALA A 57 -2.16 -11.09 -2.99
CA ALA A 57 -1.54 -10.14 -2.06
C ALA A 57 -0.46 -10.84 -1.19
N GLY A 58 -0.76 -12.06 -0.74
CA GLY A 58 0.17 -12.87 0.03
C GLY A 58 1.37 -13.38 -0.77
N HIS A 59 1.19 -13.68 -2.06
CA HIS A 59 2.31 -14.05 -2.93
C HIS A 59 3.27 -12.87 -3.13
N ILE A 60 2.74 -11.67 -3.39
CA ILE A 60 3.54 -10.45 -3.57
C ILE A 60 4.33 -10.11 -2.31
N LEU A 61 3.69 -10.17 -1.14
CA LEU A 61 4.37 -9.86 0.12
C LEU A 61 5.52 -10.86 0.39
N ARG A 62 5.29 -12.14 0.09
CA ARG A 62 6.31 -13.18 0.18
C ARG A 62 7.44 -12.98 -0.84
N SER A 63 7.13 -12.74 -2.11
CA SER A 63 8.14 -12.65 -3.18
C SER A 63 8.99 -11.39 -3.06
N ARG A 64 8.40 -10.25 -2.67
CA ARG A 64 9.09 -8.96 -2.60
C ARG A 64 9.82 -8.72 -1.29
N LEU A 65 9.28 -9.23 -0.18
CA LEU A 65 9.82 -8.94 1.16
C LEU A 65 10.22 -10.19 1.95
N SER A 66 10.11 -11.38 1.37
CA SER A 66 10.43 -12.66 2.04
C SER A 66 9.63 -12.90 3.34
N ILE A 67 8.47 -12.25 3.48
CA ILE A 67 7.60 -12.41 4.66
C ILE A 67 6.77 -13.68 4.50
N GLN A 68 7.12 -14.72 5.25
CA GLN A 68 6.41 -16.02 5.23
C GLN A 68 5.19 -16.03 6.14
N GLN A 69 5.31 -15.43 7.33
CA GLN A 69 4.24 -15.33 8.31
C GLN A 69 3.46 -14.04 8.07
N GLN A 70 2.26 -14.19 7.50
CA GLN A 70 1.37 -13.09 7.14
C GLN A 70 -0.06 -13.47 7.46
N LYS A 71 -0.88 -12.44 7.72
CA LYS A 71 -2.33 -12.56 7.90
C LYS A 71 -3.03 -12.02 6.67
N SER A 72 -4.27 -12.45 6.45
CA SER A 72 -5.11 -11.94 5.36
C SER A 72 -6.36 -11.24 5.87
N ALA A 73 -6.91 -10.36 5.03
CA ALA A 73 -8.17 -9.66 5.26
C ALA A 73 -8.91 -9.44 3.93
N GLU A 74 -10.19 -9.05 4.01
CA GLU A 74 -11.05 -8.77 2.84
C GLU A 74 -11.04 -9.89 1.79
N GLY A 75 -11.29 -11.14 2.21
CA GLY A 75 -11.32 -12.29 1.29
C GLY A 75 -10.01 -12.47 0.51
N ASP A 76 -8.88 -12.37 1.23
CA ASP A 76 -7.50 -12.51 0.73
C ASP A 76 -7.05 -11.43 -0.28
N SER A 77 -7.87 -10.38 -0.49
CA SER A 77 -7.45 -9.21 -1.27
C SER A 77 -6.43 -8.34 -0.53
N ILE A 78 -6.24 -8.54 0.77
CA ILE A 78 -5.21 -7.89 1.58
C ILE A 78 -4.39 -8.97 2.30
N ALA A 79 -3.06 -8.82 2.26
CA ALA A 79 -2.12 -9.57 3.09
C ALA A 79 -1.26 -8.59 3.89
N TYR A 80 -0.99 -8.89 5.17
CA TYR A 80 -0.26 -7.98 6.04
C TYR A 80 0.52 -8.72 7.12
N ALA A 81 1.58 -8.06 7.59
CA ALA A 81 2.43 -8.49 8.71
C ALA A 81 3.06 -7.25 9.35
N ASP A 82 3.51 -7.36 10.60
CA ASP A 82 4.28 -6.37 11.40
C ASP A 82 4.55 -5.00 10.74
N ARG A 83 5.40 -4.97 9.70
CA ARG A 83 5.90 -3.77 9.00
C ARG A 83 5.47 -3.62 7.54
N ALA A 84 4.60 -4.47 7.01
CA ALA A 84 4.24 -4.40 5.60
C ALA A 84 2.86 -4.96 5.30
N ALA A 85 2.24 -4.45 4.24
CA ALA A 85 1.01 -4.99 3.72
C ALA A 85 0.91 -4.82 2.21
N VAL A 86 0.22 -5.74 1.57
CA VAL A 86 -0.17 -5.67 0.16
C VAL A 86 -1.69 -5.70 0.09
N SER A 87 -2.27 -4.89 -0.78
CA SER A 87 -3.65 -5.03 -1.21
C SER A 87 -3.78 -5.13 -2.73
N LEU A 88 -4.87 -5.75 -3.17
CA LEU A 88 -5.25 -5.88 -4.57
C LEU A 88 -6.61 -5.24 -4.83
N VAL A 89 -6.67 -4.44 -5.90
CA VAL A 89 -7.91 -4.01 -6.53
C VAL A 89 -8.02 -4.75 -7.85
N LYS A 90 -9.04 -5.63 -7.94
CA LYS A 90 -9.30 -6.38 -9.16
C LYS A 90 -10.00 -5.49 -10.18
N CYS A 91 -9.42 -5.35 -11.37
CA CYS A 91 -9.94 -4.46 -12.42
C CYS A 91 -10.79 -5.15 -13.48
N ARG A 92 -11.05 -6.45 -13.29
CA ARG A 92 -11.88 -7.29 -14.17
C ARG A 92 -13.29 -6.71 -14.33
N GLY A 93 -13.72 -6.48 -15.58
CA GLY A 93 -15.09 -6.08 -15.92
C GLY A 93 -15.22 -4.73 -16.62
N SER A 94 -14.14 -3.97 -16.76
CA SER A 94 -14.14 -2.64 -17.40
C SER A 94 -12.85 -2.46 -18.21
N ASP A 95 -12.93 -2.61 -19.53
CA ASP A 95 -11.94 -2.34 -20.61
C ASP A 95 -10.47 -2.81 -20.48
N VAL A 96 -10.03 -3.27 -19.30
CA VAL A 96 -8.68 -3.76 -18.98
C VAL A 96 -8.81 -5.19 -18.49
N GLN A 97 -8.63 -6.16 -19.38
CA GLN A 97 -8.97 -7.56 -19.09
C GLN A 97 -7.88 -8.35 -18.37
N GLN A 98 -6.65 -7.83 -18.23
CA GLN A 98 -5.49 -8.65 -17.81
C GLN A 98 -4.66 -8.08 -16.65
N GLU A 99 -5.02 -6.92 -16.11
CA GLU A 99 -4.25 -6.28 -15.04
C GLU A 99 -5.09 -6.10 -13.79
N ASP A 100 -4.45 -6.29 -12.64
CA ASP A 100 -4.95 -5.85 -11.34
C ASP A 100 -4.05 -4.72 -10.82
N ILE A 101 -4.52 -3.95 -9.84
CA ILE A 101 -3.71 -2.94 -9.18
C ILE A 101 -3.27 -3.46 -7.82
N SER A 102 -1.96 -3.53 -7.63
CA SER A 102 -1.34 -3.84 -6.34
C SER A 102 -0.96 -2.55 -5.63
N THR A 103 -1.18 -2.50 -4.32
CA THR A 103 -0.59 -1.49 -3.44
C THR A 103 0.21 -2.19 -2.36
N LEU A 104 1.50 -1.85 -2.25
CA LEU A 104 2.41 -2.31 -1.21
C LEU A 104 2.72 -1.16 -0.25
N VAL A 105 2.51 -1.37 1.04
CA VAL A 105 2.94 -0.50 2.13
C VAL A 105 4.12 -1.14 2.84
N LYS A 106 5.17 -0.35 3.10
CA LYS A 106 6.33 -0.72 3.91
C LYS A 106 6.56 0.30 5.01
N ILE A 107 6.77 -0.17 6.22
CA ILE A 107 7.14 0.62 7.39
C ILE A 107 8.63 0.41 7.66
N LEU A 108 9.37 1.52 7.67
CA LEU A 108 10.82 1.53 7.85
C LEU A 108 11.18 2.09 9.22
N GLU A 109 12.33 1.71 9.75
CA GLU A 109 12.86 2.41 10.94
C GLU A 109 13.16 3.86 10.56
N PRO A 110 12.87 4.85 11.44
CA PRO A 110 12.49 4.73 12.86
C PRO A 110 10.98 4.62 13.16
N ALA A 111 10.11 4.34 12.19
CA ALA A 111 8.68 4.19 12.46
C ALA A 111 8.32 3.00 13.37
N ARG A 112 7.17 3.12 14.03
CA ARG A 112 6.67 2.13 14.99
C ARG A 112 6.12 0.90 14.28
N ARG A 113 6.55 -0.27 14.75
CA ARG A 113 5.93 -1.56 14.46
C ARG A 113 4.52 -1.60 15.05
N ASN A 114 3.52 -1.79 14.20
CA ASN A 114 2.14 -1.95 14.63
C ASN A 114 1.32 -2.62 13.54
N GLU A 115 1.24 -3.96 13.59
CA GLU A 115 0.55 -4.77 12.58
C GLU A 115 -0.92 -4.34 12.39
N SER A 116 -1.64 -4.03 13.47
CA SER A 116 -3.03 -3.57 13.38
C SER A 116 -3.13 -2.22 12.66
N ALA A 117 -2.21 -1.29 12.93
CA ALA A 117 -2.20 -0.01 12.24
C ALA A 117 -1.77 -0.15 10.77
N VAL A 118 -0.87 -1.09 10.44
CA VAL A 118 -0.54 -1.43 9.05
C VAL A 118 -1.77 -1.95 8.32
N LYS A 119 -2.52 -2.89 8.93
CA LYS A 119 -3.79 -3.41 8.41
C LYS A 119 -4.81 -2.29 8.19
N ASP A 120 -5.00 -1.42 9.17
CA ASP A 120 -5.97 -0.32 9.07
C ASP A 120 -5.59 0.66 7.96
N LEU A 121 -4.29 0.96 7.84
CA LEU A 121 -3.77 1.86 6.81
C LEU A 121 -4.02 1.30 5.41
N ILE A 122 -3.61 0.06 5.13
CA ILE A 122 -3.80 -0.53 3.80
C ILE A 122 -5.28 -0.71 3.46
N THR A 123 -6.12 -1.08 4.45
CA THR A 123 -7.57 -1.22 4.27
C THR A 123 -8.19 0.12 3.86
N GLY A 124 -7.91 1.19 4.60
CA GLY A 124 -8.47 2.50 4.32
C GLY A 124 -7.92 3.13 3.03
N TYR A 125 -6.65 2.89 2.71
CA TYR A 125 -6.06 3.29 1.43
C TYR A 125 -6.75 2.58 0.26
N THR A 126 -6.91 1.26 0.35
CA THR A 126 -7.57 0.44 -0.69
C THR A 126 -9.02 0.83 -0.91
N ALA A 127 -9.77 1.07 0.17
CA ALA A 127 -11.14 1.57 0.07
C ALA A 127 -11.22 2.94 -0.62
N SER A 128 -10.28 3.83 -0.35
CA SER A 128 -10.19 5.14 -1.01
C SER A 128 -9.80 5.01 -2.49
N LEU A 129 -8.88 4.09 -2.80
CA LEU A 129 -8.46 3.80 -4.17
C LEU A 129 -9.63 3.27 -5.00
N ARG A 130 -10.40 2.28 -4.49
CA ARG A 130 -11.58 1.73 -5.18
C ARG A 130 -12.61 2.81 -5.57
N LYS A 131 -12.82 3.81 -4.72
CA LYS A 131 -13.75 4.94 -4.99
C LYS A 131 -13.31 5.87 -6.12
N GLN A 132 -12.04 5.81 -6.52
CA GLN A 132 -11.51 6.60 -7.64
C GLN A 132 -11.59 5.85 -8.97
N HIS A 133 -12.19 4.65 -8.99
CA HIS A 133 -12.34 3.85 -10.21
C HIS A 133 -11.00 3.66 -10.94
N PRO A 134 -9.96 3.12 -10.28
CA PRO A 134 -8.59 3.15 -10.80
C PRO A 134 -8.39 2.22 -12.02
N CYS A 135 -9.42 1.49 -12.41
CA CYS A 135 -9.43 0.43 -13.42
C CYS A 135 -9.78 0.95 -14.81
N HIS A 136 -9.11 2.04 -15.22
CA HIS A 136 -9.14 2.53 -16.60
C HIS A 136 -7.86 2.08 -17.32
N ALA A 137 -7.86 2.04 -18.66
CA ALA A 137 -6.62 1.78 -19.40
C ALA A 137 -5.63 2.93 -19.16
N ALA A 138 -4.34 2.62 -18.98
CA ALA A 138 -3.31 3.65 -19.04
C ALA A 138 -3.41 4.35 -20.40
N SER A 139 -3.52 5.68 -20.41
CA SER A 139 -3.65 6.48 -21.63
C SER A 139 -2.30 6.73 -22.29
#